data_AF-A0AAZ3SN53-F1
#
_entry.id   AF-A0AAZ3SN53-F1
#
_cell.length_a   1.000
_cell.length_b   1.000
_cell.length_c   1.000
_cell.angle_alpha   90.00
_cell.angle_beta   90.00
_cell.angle_gamma   90.00
#
_symmetry.space_group_name_H-M   'P 1'
#
loop_
_entity.id
_entity.type
_entity.pdbx_description
1 polymer ?
#
loop_
_entity_poly.entity_id
_entity_poly.type
_entity_poly.pdbx_seq_one_letter_code
_entity_poly.pdbx_strand_id
1 'polypeptide(L)' 'FTFQQDNDPKYTAKTTQGWLQDKTLNVLEWPSQSPDLNPIKHLWRDLKIAVQQHSPSNLGGVMMFLTLIKVKNY' A
#
# COMPACT_ATOMS: atom_id res chain seq x y z
N PHE A 1 -11.70 13.26 -0.17
CA PHE A 1 -10.66 12.20 -0.19
C PHE A 1 -11.36 10.89 -0.54
N THR A 2 -10.75 10.06 -1.38
CA THR A 2 -11.29 8.75 -1.77
C THR A 2 -10.23 7.71 -1.48
N PHE A 3 -10.60 6.69 -0.71
CA PHE A 3 -9.75 5.56 -0.36
C PHE A 3 -9.76 4.53 -1.47
N GLN A 4 -8.59 4.12 -1.93
CA GLN A 4 -8.44 3.13 -2.98
C GLN A 4 -7.82 1.86 -2.41
N GLN A 5 -8.46 0.72 -2.68
CA GLN A 5 -7.97 -0.62 -2.34
C GLN A 5 -8.33 -1.57 -3.49
N ASP A 6 -7.63 -2.71 -3.57
CA ASP A 6 -7.99 -3.75 -4.54
C ASP A 6 -9.17 -4.62 -4.03
N ASN A 7 -9.73 -5.45 -4.92
CA ASN A 7 -10.85 -6.34 -4.60
C ASN A 7 -10.39 -7.69 -3.98
N ASP A 8 -9.23 -7.76 -3.32
CA ASP A 8 -8.83 -8.98 -2.60
C ASP A 8 -9.91 -9.34 -1.56
N PRO A 9 -10.30 -10.63 -1.43
CA PRO A 9 -11.37 -11.08 -0.53
C PRO A 9 -11.28 -10.57 0.91
N LYS A 10 -10.07 -10.29 1.43
CA LYS A 10 -9.89 -9.73 2.78
C LYS A 10 -10.40 -8.28 2.92
N TYR A 11 -10.42 -7.52 1.83
CA TYR A 11 -10.90 -6.14 1.80
C TYR A 11 -12.39 -6.04 1.50
N THR A 12 -12.99 -7.07 0.89
CA THR A 12 -14.44 -7.17 0.65
C THR A 12 -15.19 -7.85 1.78
N ALA A 13 -14.49 -8.39 2.79
CA ALA A 13 -15.09 -8.96 3.98
C ALA A 13 -15.99 -7.95 4.72
N LYS A 14 -17.14 -8.44 5.24
CA LYS A 14 -18.14 -7.60 5.93
C LYS A 14 -17.56 -6.78 7.08
N THR A 15 -16.67 -7.37 7.87
CA THR A 15 -16.00 -6.70 8.99
C THR A 15 -15.17 -5.51 8.51
N THR A 16 -14.42 -5.68 7.43
CA THR A 16 -13.61 -4.62 6.81
C THR A 16 -14.51 -3.51 6.26
N GLN A 17 -15.58 -3.87 5.56
CA GLN A 17 -16.53 -2.91 5.01
C GLN A 17 -17.26 -2.11 6.11
N GLY A 18 -17.66 -2.77 7.21
CA GLY A 18 -18.25 -2.10 8.37
C GLY A 18 -17.30 -1.09 8.99
N TRP A 19 -16.03 -1.45 9.18
CA TRP A 19 -15.03 -0.51 9.70
C TRP A 19 -14.79 0.69 8.76
N LEU A 20 -14.78 0.48 7.44
CA LEU A 20 -14.63 1.57 6.46
C LEU A 20 -15.81 2.55 6.51
N GLN A 21 -17.03 2.02 6.70
CA GLN A 21 -18.25 2.82 6.87
C GLN A 21 -18.23 3.61 8.19
N ASP A 22 -17.83 2.98 9.30
CA ASP A 22 -17.68 3.64 10.61
C ASP A 22 -16.66 4.79 10.56
N LYS A 23 -15.63 4.66 9.72
CA LYS A 23 -14.63 5.71 9.47
C LYS A 23 -15.05 6.73 8.41
N THR A 24 -16.26 6.58 7.85
CA THR A 24 -16.81 7.47 6.82
C THR A 24 -15.89 7.59 5.60
N LEU A 25 -15.17 6.50 5.27
CA LEU A 25 -14.26 6.49 4.14
C LEU A 25 -15.03 6.18 2.85
N ASN A 26 -14.93 7.09 1.88
CA ASN A 26 -15.40 6.83 0.53
C ASN A 26 -14.44 5.86 -0.16
N VAL A 27 -14.88 4.64 -0.47
CA VAL A 27 -14.06 3.63 -1.16
C VAL A 27 -14.27 3.75 -2.66
N LEU A 28 -13.20 3.84 -3.44
CA LEU A 28 -13.26 3.84 -4.89
C LEU A 28 -13.71 2.45 -5.38
N GLU A 29 -14.76 2.40 -6.20
CA GLU A 29 -15.16 1.17 -6.87
C GLU A 29 -14.08 0.75 -7.87
N TRP A 30 -13.56 -0.46 -7.72
CA TRP A 30 -12.43 -0.95 -8.51
C TRP A 30 -12.85 -2.08 -9.44
N PRO A 31 -12.49 -2.05 -10.74
CA PRO A 31 -12.72 -3.19 -11.60
C PRO A 31 -11.84 -4.38 -11.17
N SER A 32 -12.47 -5.54 -10.98
CA SER A 32 -11.79 -6.80 -10.69
C SER A 32 -10.76 -7.11 -11.79
N GLN A 33 -9.62 -7.70 -11.40
CA GLN A 33 -8.51 -8.03 -12.32
C GLN A 33 -7.93 -6.84 -13.10
N SER A 34 -7.87 -5.65 -12.48
CA SER A 34 -7.05 -4.54 -12.96
C SER A 34 -5.78 -4.33 -12.10
N PRO A 35 -4.83 -5.29 -12.11
CA PRO A 35 -3.58 -5.17 -11.40
C PRO A 35 -2.78 -3.95 -11.86
N ASP A 36 -2.87 -3.58 -13.14
CA ASP A 36 -2.08 -2.51 -13.75
C ASP A 36 -2.51 -1.11 -13.32
N LEU A 37 -3.76 -0.99 -12.85
CA LEU A 37 -4.29 0.29 -12.42
C LEU A 37 -3.94 0.60 -10.95
N ASN A 38 -3.36 -0.33 -10.18
CA ASN A 38 -3.09 -0.09 -8.76
C ASN A 38 -1.89 0.87 -8.59
N PRO A 39 -2.11 2.13 -8.17
CA PRO A 39 -1.08 3.17 -8.13
C PRO A 39 0.05 2.82 -7.14
N ILE A 40 -0.21 1.94 -6.16
CA ILE A 40 0.83 1.50 -5.22
C ILE A 40 1.92 0.65 -5.89
N LYS A 41 1.64 0.05 -7.06
CA LYS A 41 2.61 -0.79 -7.75
C LYS A 41 3.83 -0.04 -8.24
N HIS A 42 3.63 1.18 -8.73
CA HIS A 42 4.73 2.04 -9.15
C HIS A 42 5.62 2.38 -7.94
N LEU A 43 5.00 2.73 -6.82
CA LEU A 43 5.71 2.99 -5.58
C LEU A 43 6.49 1.77 -5.09
N TRP A 44 5.92 0.56 -5.16
CA TRP A 44 6.63 -0.67 -4.81
C TRP A 44 7.84 -0.94 -5.70
N ARG A 45 7.78 -0.59 -6.99
CA ARG A 45 8.90 -0.71 -7.92
C ARG A 45 10.04 0.22 -7.49
N ASP A 46 9.74 1.49 -7.28
CA ASP A 46 10.73 2.50 -6.90
C ASP A 46 11.37 2.16 -5.55
N LEU A 47 10.55 1.68 -4.60
CA LEU A 47 11.00 1.24 -3.29
C LEU A 47 11.96 0.04 -3.39
N LYS A 48 11.65 -0.95 -4.24
CA LYS A 48 12.54 -2.10 -4.47
C LYS A 48 13.89 -1.66 -5.01
N ILE A 49 13.91 -0.74 -5.98
CA ILE A 49 15.14 -0.18 -6.55
C ILE A 49 15.95 0.51 -5.44
N ALA A 50 15.30 1.34 -4.63
CA ALA A 50 15.94 2.08 -3.56
C ALA A 50 16.51 1.15 -2.45
N VAL A 51 15.77 0.10 -2.08
CA VAL A 51 16.26 -0.93 -1.13
C VAL A 51 17.46 -1.68 -1.70
N GLN A 52 17.41 -2.07 -2.99
CA GLN A 52 18.52 -2.76 -3.65
C GLN A 52 19.80 -1.90 -3.66
N GLN A 53 19.67 -0.61 -3.99
CA GLN A 53 20.79 0.33 -3.94
C GLN A 53 21.40 0.46 -2.53
N HIS A 54 20.58 0.35 -1.48
CA HIS A 54 21.06 0.43 -0.11
C HIS A 54 21.66 -0.89 0.41
N SER A 55 21.40 -2.01 -0.26
CA SER A 55 21.97 -3.34 0.02
C SER A 55 21.96 -3.74 1.51
N PRO A 56 20.81 -3.65 2.21
CA PRO A 56 20.74 -4.07 3.61
C PRO A 56 20.96 -5.58 3.73
N SER A 57 21.80 -5.99 4.68
CA SER A 57 22.16 -7.40 4.89
C SER A 57 21.25 -8.14 5.87
N ASN A 58 20.30 -7.44 6.50
CA ASN A 58 19.36 -8.01 7.47
C ASN A 58 18.03 -7.25 7.47
N LEU A 59 17.01 -7.85 8.12
CA LEU A 59 15.66 -7.29 8.21
C LEU A 59 15.63 -5.93 8.90
N GLY A 60 16.48 -5.70 9.91
CA GLY A 60 16.59 -4.43 10.61
C GLY A 60 17.02 -3.29 9.69
N GLY A 61 17.99 -3.54 8.81
CA GLY A 61 18.43 -2.57 7.79
C GLY A 61 17.33 -2.22 6.79
N VAL A 62 16.55 -3.22 6.35
CA VAL A 62 15.38 -2.99 5.49
C VAL A 62 14.36 -2.11 6.21
N MET A 63 13.99 -2.44 7.45
CA MET A 63 13.01 -1.68 8.22
C MET A 63 13.45 -0.24 8.50
N MET A 64 14.71 -0.03 8.84
CA MET A 64 15.26 1.32 9.06
C MET A 64 15.19 2.16 7.79
N PHE A 65 15.53 1.58 6.63
CA PHE A 65 15.42 2.26 5.35
C PHE A 65 13.97 2.62 4.98
N LEU A 66 13.02 1.68 5.16
CA LEU A 66 11.60 1.94 4.94
C LEU A 66 11.07 3.06 5.85
N THR A 67 11.54 3.11 7.10
CA THR A 67 11.17 4.15 8.07
C THR A 67 11.71 5.51 7.65
N LEU A 68 12.95 5.58 7.15
CA LEU A 68 13.54 6.82 6.64
C LEU A 68 12.79 7.35 5.41
N ILE A 69 12.34 6.47 4.51
CA ILE A 69 11.49 6.87 3.37
C ILE A 69 10.15 7.42 3.87
N LYS A 70 9.56 6.82 4.91
CA LYS A 70 8.31 7.31 5.48
C LYS A 70 8.47 8.70 6.12
N VAL A 71 9.59 8.96 6.79
CA VAL A 71 9.90 10.28 7.40
C VAL A 71 10.20 11.36 6.36
N LYS A 72 10.78 11.01 5.21
CA LYS A 72 11.11 11.98 4.13
C LYS A 72 9.92 12.38 3.24
N ASN A 73 8.76 11.73 3.37
CA ASN A 73 7.58 11.97 2.53
C ASN A 73 6.41 12.65 3.29
N TYR A 74 6.68 13.26 4.45
CA TYR A 74 5.75 14.15 5.17
C TYR A 74 6.40 15.51 5.42
#